data_AF-A0AA47NXI0-F1
#
_entry.id   AF-A0AA47NXI0-F1
#
_cell.length_a   1.000
_cell.length_b   1.000
_cell.length_c   1.000
_cell.angle_alpha   90.00
_cell.angle_beta   90.00
_cell.angle_gamma   90.00
#
_symmetry.space_group_name_H-M   'P 1'
#
loop_
_entity.id
_entity.type
_entity.pdbx_description
1 polymer ?
#
loop_
_entity_poly.entity_id
_entity_poly.type
_entity_poly.pdbx_seq_one_letter_code
_entity_poly.pdbx_strand_id
1 'polypeptide(L)'
;MRFLEPLIKDLKLIEDNGIHIDALKSSVGVKIFCVCADNLGAHGLAGFQKSFIVDKFCRFCLISRGEIGTPRPREFLLRTVDQHDKFVDEIKQNPTLNSVNGVKHLISKGYFTLAKLNHIIRSFPYKHSDKVNKPKVVRKAAIKKGSIGGNGHENWTLLRMLPLMVGG
;
A
#
# COMPACT_ATOMS: atom_id res chain seq x y z
N MET A 1 -8.95 -2.83 11.93
CA MET A 1 -7.83 -1.95 12.33
C MET A 1 -7.05 -1.57 11.06
N ARG A 2 -7.10 -0.30 10.63
CA ARG A 2 -6.47 0.17 9.38
C ARG A 2 -5.10 0.80 9.71
N PHE A 3 -4.05 -0.02 9.74
CA PHE A 3 -2.71 0.38 10.17
C PHE A 3 -2.13 1.59 9.41
N LEU A 4 -2.41 1.71 8.12
CA LEU A 4 -1.95 2.82 7.27
C LEU A 4 -2.79 4.10 7.40
N GLU A 5 -3.90 4.07 8.14
CA GLU A 5 -4.83 5.19 8.20
C GLU A 5 -4.21 6.49 8.75
N PRO A 6 -3.37 6.48 9.80
CA PRO A 6 -2.66 7.68 10.24
C PRO A 6 -1.78 8.30 9.15
N LEU A 7 -0.99 7.46 8.48
CA LEU A 7 -0.16 7.88 7.36
C LEU A 7 -0.99 8.49 6.23
N ILE A 8 -2.08 7.83 5.82
CA ILE A 8 -2.92 8.32 4.73
C ILE A 8 -3.52 9.68 5.11
N LYS A 9 -3.83 9.92 6.39
CA LYS A 9 -4.27 11.23 6.88
C LYS A 9 -3.17 12.27 6.77
N ASP A 10 -1.95 11.95 7.19
CA ASP A 10 -0.81 12.87 7.11
C ASP A 10 -0.46 13.22 5.65
N LEU A 11 -0.48 12.22 4.75
CA LEU A 11 -0.24 12.44 3.32
C LEU A 11 -1.29 13.36 2.71
N LYS A 12 -2.57 13.17 3.06
CA LYS A 12 -3.65 14.09 2.63
C LYS A 12 -3.47 15.49 3.18
N LEU A 13 -3.12 15.61 4.47
CA LEU A 13 -2.88 16.90 5.10
C LEU A 13 -1.76 17.67 4.37
N ILE A 14 -0.66 17.00 4.05
CA ILE A 14 0.49 17.57 3.34
C ILE A 14 0.13 17.88 1.88
N GLU A 15 -0.70 17.06 1.24
CA GLU A 15 -1.17 17.29 -0.13
C GLU A 15 -2.11 18.50 -0.24
N ASP A 16 -2.99 18.68 0.75
CA ASP A 16 -3.96 19.77 0.80
C ASP A 16 -3.34 21.10 1.24
N ASN A 17 -2.43 21.06 2.23
CA ASN A 17 -1.90 22.27 2.87
C ASN A 17 -0.46 22.61 2.47
N GLY A 18 0.25 21.69 1.83
CA GLY A 18 1.69 21.81 1.56
C GLY A 18 2.54 21.73 2.83
N ILE A 19 3.84 22.04 2.69
CA ILE A 19 4.79 22.15 3.81
C ILE A 19 5.26 23.59 3.90
N HIS A 20 5.10 24.21 5.07
CA HIS A 20 5.65 25.54 5.34
C HIS A 20 7.18 25.48 5.45
N ILE A 21 7.87 26.32 4.69
CA ILE A 21 9.33 26.42 4.69
C ILE A 21 9.71 27.83 5.13
N ASP A 22 10.15 27.96 6.38
CA ASP A 22 10.50 29.25 7.00
C ASP A 22 11.52 30.05 6.18
N ALA A 23 12.52 29.36 5.60
CA ALA A 23 13.54 29.99 4.76
C ALA A 23 12.97 30.65 3.50
N LEU A 24 11.84 30.15 2.99
CA LEU A 24 11.13 30.69 1.83
C LEU A 24 9.94 31.57 2.24
N LYS A 25 9.64 31.66 3.54
CA LYS A 25 8.45 32.32 4.11
C LYS A 25 7.15 31.93 3.38
N SER A 26 7.09 30.71 2.89
CA SER A 26 6.00 30.24 2.03
C SER A 26 5.77 28.74 2.20
N SER A 27 4.58 28.31 1.81
CA SER A 27 4.21 26.91 1.78
C SER A 27 4.43 26.33 0.38
N VAL A 28 5.07 25.17 0.32
CA VAL A 28 5.30 24.45 -0.93
C VAL A 28 4.30 23.30 -1.02
N GLY A 29 3.54 23.26 -2.12
CA GLY A 29 2.64 22.15 -2.40
C GLY A 29 3.42 20.85 -2.61
N VAL A 30 2.95 19.77 -2.00
CA VAL A 30 3.60 18.47 -2.06
C VAL A 30 2.66 17.47 -2.73
N LYS A 31 3.21 16.65 -3.62
CA LYS A 31 2.49 15.55 -4.27
C LYS A 31 3.28 14.26 -4.12
N ILE A 32 2.57 13.15 -3.97
CA ILE A 32 3.19 11.83 -4.03
C ILE A 32 3.50 11.53 -5.49
N PHE A 33 4.79 11.49 -5.81
CA PHE A 33 5.24 11.16 -7.15
C PHE A 33 5.18 9.65 -7.45
N CYS A 34 5.64 8.81 -6.50
CA CYS A 34 5.74 7.37 -6.73
C CYS A 34 5.61 6.58 -5.41
N VAL A 35 4.99 5.41 -5.51
CA VAL A 35 5.03 4.38 -4.49
C VAL A 35 5.79 3.18 -5.03
N CYS A 36 7.02 2.99 -4.55
CA CYS A 36 7.85 1.87 -4.94
C CYS A 36 7.47 0.62 -4.13
N ALA A 37 7.15 -0.47 -4.82
CA ALA A 37 6.82 -1.73 -4.20
C ALA A 37 7.19 -2.88 -5.16
N ASP A 38 7.58 -4.04 -4.61
CA ASP A 38 7.60 -5.27 -5.40
C ASP A 38 6.19 -5.66 -5.85
N ASN A 39 6.06 -6.66 -6.71
CA ASN A 39 4.75 -7.05 -7.26
C ASN A 39 3.73 -7.43 -6.17
N LEU A 40 4.17 -8.12 -5.12
CA LEU A 40 3.29 -8.58 -4.04
C LEU A 40 2.86 -7.44 -3.12
N GLY A 41 3.81 -6.56 -2.80
CA GLY A 41 3.62 -5.35 -2.02
C GLY A 41 2.71 -4.37 -2.75
N ALA A 42 2.91 -4.15 -4.05
CA ALA A 42 2.07 -3.28 -4.88
C ALA A 42 0.63 -3.78 -4.92
N HIS A 43 0.43 -5.08 -5.14
CA HIS A 43 -0.90 -5.69 -5.10
C HIS A 43 -1.52 -5.58 -3.70
N GLY A 44 -0.75 -5.90 -2.66
CA GLY A 44 -1.23 -5.81 -1.28
C GLY A 44 -1.63 -4.40 -0.87
N LEU A 45 -0.86 -3.39 -1.28
CA LEU A 45 -1.12 -1.99 -0.97
C LEU A 45 -2.35 -1.47 -1.71
N ALA A 46 -2.49 -1.81 -2.99
CA ALA A 46 -3.58 -1.34 -3.84
C ALA A 46 -4.83 -2.24 -3.77
N GLY A 47 -4.91 -3.17 -2.83
CA GLY A 47 -6.11 -3.99 -2.61
C GLY A 47 -6.36 -5.05 -3.66
N PHE A 48 -5.31 -5.55 -4.30
CA PHE A 48 -5.37 -6.68 -5.23
C PHE A 48 -4.96 -8.00 -4.58
N GLN A 49 -5.37 -9.09 -5.23
CA GLN A 49 -4.95 -10.43 -4.89
C GLN A 49 -3.46 -10.56 -5.13
N LYS A 50 -2.79 -11.15 -4.12
CA LYS A 50 -1.37 -11.46 -4.11
C LYS A 50 -1.04 -12.74 -4.89
N SER A 51 -2.06 -13.52 -5.22
CA SER A 51 -1.96 -14.72 -6.05
C SER A 51 -2.25 -14.35 -7.51
N PHE A 52 -1.30 -14.60 -8.40
CA PHE A 52 -1.47 -14.42 -9.84
C PHE A 52 -2.28 -15.55 -10.50
N ILE A 53 -2.96 -16.37 -9.69
CA ILE A 53 -3.77 -17.50 -10.14
C ILE A 53 -5.19 -17.04 -10.54
N VAL A 54 -5.60 -15.83 -10.13
CA VAL A 54 -6.91 -15.22 -10.42
C VAL A 54 -7.01 -14.74 -11.87
N ASP A 55 -8.21 -14.74 -12.45
CA ASP A 55 -8.39 -14.47 -13.89
C ASP A 55 -7.89 -13.07 -14.28
N LYS A 56 -8.45 -12.01 -13.69
CA LYS A 56 -8.01 -10.63 -13.88
C LYS A 56 -6.93 -10.26 -12.87
N PHE A 57 -5.75 -10.89 -12.99
CA PHE A 57 -4.66 -10.72 -12.02
C PHE A 57 -3.95 -9.37 -12.10
N CYS A 58 -3.89 -8.71 -13.26
CA CYS A 58 -3.12 -7.47 -13.43
C CYS A 58 -3.71 -6.32 -12.61
N ARG A 59 -2.87 -5.54 -11.92
CA ARG A 59 -3.29 -4.33 -11.18
C ARG A 59 -3.58 -3.12 -12.07
N PHE A 60 -3.14 -3.15 -13.32
CA PHE A 60 -3.27 -2.01 -14.25
C PHE A 60 -4.39 -2.18 -15.27
N CYS A 61 -4.65 -3.42 -15.70
CA CYS A 61 -5.65 -3.71 -16.73
C CYS A 61 -6.52 -4.92 -16.38
N LEU A 62 -7.54 -5.16 -17.19
CA LEU A 62 -8.50 -6.25 -17.09
C LEU A 62 -8.18 -7.40 -18.06
N ILE A 63 -6.90 -7.68 -18.29
CA ILE A 63 -6.46 -8.87 -19.03
C ILE A 63 -6.90 -10.15 -18.31
N SER A 64 -7.49 -11.11 -19.01
CA SER A 64 -7.74 -12.48 -18.52
C SER A 64 -6.47 -13.32 -18.59
N ARG A 65 -6.32 -14.29 -17.70
CA ARG A 65 -5.23 -15.28 -17.79
C ARG A 65 -5.25 -16.03 -19.13
N GLY A 66 -6.44 -16.29 -19.68
CA GLY A 66 -6.58 -16.94 -20.99
C GLY A 66 -6.08 -16.11 -22.17
N GLU A 67 -5.86 -14.81 -21.96
CA GLU A 67 -5.36 -13.89 -22.98
C GLU A 67 -3.83 -13.69 -22.90
N ILE A 68 -3.15 -14.31 -21.93
CA ILE A 68 -1.68 -14.28 -21.85
C ILE A 68 -1.10 -15.09 -23.00
N GLY A 69 -0.12 -14.51 -23.70
CA GLY A 69 0.56 -15.18 -24.81
C GLY A 69 -0.18 -15.07 -26.15
N THR A 70 -1.23 -14.25 -26.24
CA THR A 70 -1.85 -13.96 -27.53
C THR A 70 -0.83 -13.31 -28.48
N PRO A 71 -0.76 -13.73 -29.76
CA PRO A 71 0.31 -13.37 -30.68
C PRO A 71 0.31 -11.90 -31.15
N ARG A 72 -0.70 -11.10 -30.76
CA ARG A 72 -0.78 -9.68 -31.11
C ARG A 72 -0.84 -8.85 -29.84
N PRO A 73 -0.04 -7.77 -29.74
CA PRO A 73 -0.23 -6.76 -28.71
C PRO A 73 -1.67 -6.24 -28.81
N ARG A 74 -2.46 -6.44 -27.75
CA ARG A 74 -3.78 -5.84 -27.62
C ARG A 74 -3.70 -4.71 -26.62
N GLU A 75 -4.42 -3.64 -26.89
CA GLU A 75 -4.74 -2.68 -25.85
C GLU A 75 -5.72 -3.35 -24.89
N PHE A 76 -5.23 -3.67 -23.70
CA PHE A 76 -6.07 -4.20 -22.64
C PHE A 76 -6.80 -3.05 -21.96
N LEU A 77 -8.08 -3.25 -21.69
CA LEU A 77 -8.87 -2.27 -20.96
C LEU A 77 -8.22 -1.98 -19.60
N LEU A 78 -7.82 -0.72 -19.40
CA LEU A 78 -7.26 -0.25 -18.15
C LEU A 78 -8.32 -0.28 -17.05
N ARG A 79 -7.88 -0.54 -15.82
CA ARG A 79 -8.78 -0.44 -14.67
C ARG A 79 -9.15 1.02 -14.43
N THR A 80 -10.43 1.25 -14.11
CA THR A 80 -10.94 2.55 -13.64
C THR A 80 -11.29 2.45 -12.16
N VAL A 81 -11.32 3.60 -11.48
CA VAL A 81 -11.72 3.68 -10.05
C VAL A 81 -13.15 3.16 -9.88
N ASP A 82 -14.09 3.63 -10.69
CA ASP A 82 -15.51 3.22 -10.63
C ASP A 82 -15.70 1.71 -10.82
N GLN A 83 -14.98 1.10 -11.76
CA GLN A 83 -15.03 -0.36 -11.93
C GLN A 83 -14.42 -1.09 -10.74
N HIS A 84 -13.29 -0.59 -10.22
CA HIS A 84 -12.64 -1.20 -9.07
C HIS A 84 -13.56 -1.20 -7.84
N ASP A 85 -14.22 -0.08 -7.57
CA ASP A 85 -15.15 0.06 -6.45
C ASP A 85 -16.36 -0.88 -6.59
N LYS A 86 -16.92 -1.00 -7.81
CA LYS A 86 -17.96 -2.00 -8.11
C LYS A 86 -17.50 -3.42 -7.80
N PHE A 87 -16.29 -3.81 -8.23
CA PHE A 87 -15.75 -5.14 -7.93
C PHE A 87 -15.52 -5.36 -6.43
N VAL A 88 -15.11 -4.33 -5.69
CA VAL A 88 -15.00 -4.40 -4.22
C VAL A 88 -16.37 -4.67 -3.60
N ASP A 89 -17.42 -4.00 -4.07
CA ASP A 89 -18.78 -4.17 -3.56
C ASP A 89 -19.39 -5.52 -3.91
N GLU A 90 -19.18 -6.00 -5.13
CA GLU A 90 -19.58 -7.35 -5.55
C GLU A 90 -18.92 -8.43 -4.69
N ILE A 91 -17.62 -8.29 -4.37
CA ILE A 91 -16.91 -9.23 -3.49
C ILE A 91 -17.45 -9.19 -2.05
N LYS A 92 -17.91 -8.03 -1.56
CA LYS A 92 -18.56 -7.94 -0.24
C LYS A 92 -19.86 -8.73 -0.21
N GLN A 93 -20.64 -8.69 -1.30
CA GLN A 93 -21.92 -9.39 -1.41
C GLN A 93 -21.73 -10.89 -1.69
N ASN A 94 -20.74 -11.26 -2.50
CA ASN A 94 -20.45 -12.64 -2.85
C ASN A 94 -18.93 -12.94 -2.80
N PRO A 95 -18.44 -13.49 -1.67
CA PRO A 95 -17.01 -13.78 -1.48
C PRO A 95 -16.39 -14.76 -2.48
N THR A 96 -17.21 -15.52 -3.23
CA THR A 96 -16.73 -16.46 -4.25
C THR A 96 -16.09 -15.75 -5.45
N LEU A 97 -16.39 -14.46 -5.66
CA LEU A 97 -15.85 -13.64 -6.75
C LEU A 97 -14.39 -13.17 -6.53
N ASN A 98 -13.78 -13.47 -5.38
CA ASN A 98 -12.39 -13.10 -5.06
C ASN A 98 -11.34 -13.63 -6.06
N SER A 99 -11.67 -14.67 -6.84
CA SER A 99 -10.77 -15.28 -7.83
C SER A 99 -10.94 -14.71 -9.25
N VAL A 100 -11.92 -13.84 -9.48
CA VAL A 100 -12.27 -13.36 -10.82
C VAL A 100 -11.59 -12.03 -11.10
N ASN A 101 -11.95 -10.97 -10.38
CA ASN A 101 -11.53 -9.60 -10.71
C ASN A 101 -10.16 -9.20 -10.13
N GLY A 102 -9.49 -10.12 -9.45
CA GLY A 102 -8.19 -9.91 -8.80
C GLY A 102 -8.18 -8.83 -7.72
N VAL A 103 -9.35 -8.34 -7.31
CA VAL A 103 -9.52 -7.42 -6.19
C VAL A 103 -9.63 -8.21 -4.90
N LYS A 104 -9.17 -7.61 -3.80
CA LYS A 104 -9.13 -8.22 -2.48
C LYS A 104 -9.72 -7.25 -1.47
N HIS A 105 -10.71 -7.71 -0.71
CA HIS A 105 -11.25 -6.91 0.38
C HIS A 105 -10.21 -6.79 1.52
N LEU A 106 -9.55 -5.63 1.60
CA LEU A 106 -8.46 -5.38 2.55
C LEU A 106 -8.93 -5.18 4.00
N ILE A 107 -10.18 -4.75 4.17
CA ILE A 107 -10.69 -4.26 5.46
C ILE A 107 -11.19 -5.41 6.37
N SER A 108 -11.79 -6.48 5.84
CA SER A 108 -12.33 -7.56 6.70
C SER A 108 -11.30 -8.59 7.21
N LYS A 109 -10.08 -8.62 6.67
CA LYS A 109 -9.17 -9.78 6.85
C LYS A 109 -7.90 -9.57 7.68
N GLY A 110 -7.59 -8.37 8.20
CA GLY A 110 -6.48 -8.21 9.18
C GLY A 110 -5.10 -8.70 8.69
N TYR A 111 -4.67 -8.27 7.50
CA TYR A 111 -3.56 -8.84 6.72
C TYR A 111 -2.18 -8.96 7.38
N PHE A 112 -1.91 -8.25 8.46
CA PHE A 112 -0.77 -8.53 9.32
C PHE A 112 -1.10 -8.07 10.73
N THR A 113 -0.70 -8.87 11.72
CA THR A 113 -0.83 -8.46 13.11
C THR A 113 0.22 -7.40 13.42
N LEU A 114 -0.06 -6.54 14.39
CA LEU A 114 0.96 -5.60 14.89
C LEU A 114 2.23 -6.34 15.35
N ALA A 115 2.09 -7.56 15.85
CA ALA A 115 3.21 -8.43 16.21
C ALA A 115 4.04 -8.83 14.97
N LYS A 116 3.38 -9.24 13.88
CA LYS A 116 4.06 -9.60 12.63
C LYS A 116 4.80 -8.40 12.04
N LEU A 117 4.18 -7.22 12.03
CA LEU A 117 4.85 -5.99 11.59
C LEU A 117 6.07 -5.66 12.47
N ASN A 118 5.92 -5.69 13.80
CA ASN A 118 7.02 -5.38 14.71
C ASN A 118 8.17 -6.39 14.62
N HIS A 119 7.86 -7.65 14.31
CA HIS A 119 8.87 -8.65 14.00
C HIS A 119 9.64 -8.27 12.72
N ILE A 120 8.94 -7.97 11.62
CA ILE A 120 9.56 -7.59 10.36
C ILE A 120 10.39 -6.30 10.50
N ILE A 121 9.88 -5.28 11.19
CA ILE A 121 10.64 -4.05 11.48
C ILE A 121 11.97 -4.36 12.18
N ARG A 122 12.01 -5.38 13.06
CA ARG A 122 13.24 -5.75 13.75
C ARG A 122 14.20 -6.52 12.84
N SER A 123 13.69 -7.45 12.04
CA SER A 123 14.48 -8.41 11.26
C SER A 123 14.83 -7.96 9.84
N PHE A 124 14.20 -6.90 9.32
CA PHE A 124 14.46 -6.41 7.97
C PHE A 124 15.94 -6.00 7.80
N PRO A 125 16.60 -6.37 6.68
CA PRO A 125 18.04 -6.18 6.51
C PRO A 125 18.40 -4.75 6.06
N TYR A 126 18.19 -3.76 6.93
CA TYR A 126 18.53 -2.35 6.64
C TYR A 126 20.02 -2.15 6.31
N LYS A 127 20.32 -1.24 5.38
CA LYS A 127 21.68 -0.90 4.95
C LYS A 127 21.90 0.62 4.99
N HIS A 128 23.15 1.05 5.12
CA HIS A 128 23.55 2.46 5.06
C HIS A 128 22.71 3.37 5.97
N SER A 129 22.19 4.48 5.43
CA SER A 129 21.34 5.47 6.11
C SER A 129 20.08 4.86 6.74
N ASP A 130 19.58 3.73 6.22
CA ASP A 130 18.40 3.06 6.78
C ASP A 130 18.67 2.32 8.07
N LYS A 131 19.93 1.92 8.29
CA LYS A 131 20.35 1.33 9.56
C LYS A 131 20.36 2.38 10.66
N VAL A 132 20.73 3.62 10.32
CA VAL A 132 20.72 4.77 11.23
C VAL A 132 19.28 5.21 11.51
N ASN A 133 18.43 5.28 10.48
CA ASN A 133 17.03 5.69 10.60
C ASN A 133 16.06 4.51 10.74
N LYS A 134 16.48 3.45 11.43
CA LYS A 134 15.69 2.21 11.56
C LYS A 134 14.33 2.53 12.22
N PRO A 135 13.21 2.09 11.64
CA PRO A 135 11.90 2.31 12.23
C PRO A 135 11.79 1.75 13.64
N LYS A 136 11.14 2.51 14.53
CA LYS A 136 10.76 1.98 15.84
C LYS A 136 9.61 1.00 15.70
N VAL A 137 9.60 0.01 16.59
CA VAL A 137 8.44 -0.86 16.75
C VAL A 137 7.21 -0.03 17.10
N VAL A 138 6.13 -0.26 16.36
CA VAL A 138 4.87 0.44 16.56
C VAL A 138 4.20 -0.11 17.81
N ARG A 139 4.03 0.75 18.80
CA ARG A 139 3.39 0.40 20.08
C ARG A 139 1.87 0.50 19.96
N LYS A 140 1.13 -0.43 20.58
CA LYS A 140 -0.35 -0.38 20.64
C LYS A 140 -0.86 0.97 21.18
N ALA A 141 -0.18 1.54 22.17
CA ALA A 141 -0.54 2.82 22.76
C ALA A 141 -0.38 4.01 21.80
N ALA A 142 0.62 3.97 20.89
CA ALA A 142 0.79 4.99 19.86
C ALA A 142 -0.37 4.93 18.86
N ILE A 143 -0.73 3.72 18.41
CA ILE A 143 -1.84 3.52 17.47
C ILE A 143 -3.16 4.01 18.08
N LYS A 144 -3.42 3.74 19.37
CA LYS A 144 -4.61 4.25 20.07
C LYS A 144 -4.68 5.78 20.09
N LYS A 145 -3.54 6.46 20.01
CA LYS A 145 -3.44 7.92 19.91
C LYS A 145 -3.38 8.43 18.46
N GLY A 146 -3.61 7.54 17.49
CA GLY A 146 -3.57 7.89 16.06
C GLY A 146 -2.16 8.11 15.51
N SER A 147 -1.11 7.57 16.16
CA SER A 147 0.28 7.74 15.73
C SER A 147 1.00 6.39 15.57
N ILE A 148 2.04 6.34 14.74
CA ILE A 148 2.94 5.19 14.63
C ILE A 148 4.16 5.29 15.58
N GLY A 149 4.33 6.43 16.27
CA GLY A 149 5.51 6.75 17.07
C GLY A 149 6.72 7.13 16.20
N GLY A 150 7.91 7.20 16.80
CA GLY A 150 9.16 7.52 16.08
C GLY A 150 9.31 8.99 15.67
N ASN A 151 10.49 9.33 15.14
CA ASN A 151 10.76 10.63 14.51
C ASN A 151 10.47 10.58 13.00
N GLY A 152 10.52 11.75 12.33
CA GLY A 152 10.21 11.87 10.91
C GLY A 152 11.08 10.97 10.00
N HIS A 153 12.38 10.85 10.28
CA HIS A 153 13.29 10.01 9.49
C HIS A 153 13.05 8.52 9.72
N GLU A 154 12.78 8.10 10.94
CA GLU A 154 12.39 6.70 11.27
C GLU A 154 11.08 6.31 10.57
N ASN A 155 10.11 7.23 10.57
CA ASN A 155 8.82 7.03 9.90
C ASN A 155 8.98 7.01 8.39
N TRP A 156 9.77 7.90 7.80
CA TRP A 156 10.10 7.87 6.38
C TRP A 156 10.72 6.54 5.95
N THR A 157 11.67 6.02 6.72
CA THR A 157 12.26 4.69 6.46
C THR A 157 11.20 3.59 6.52
N LEU A 158 10.28 3.64 7.49
CA LEU A 158 9.20 2.67 7.59
C LEU A 158 8.35 2.70 6.34
N LEU A 159 7.94 3.89 5.89
CA LEU A 159 7.07 4.08 4.74
C LEU A 159 7.69 3.59 3.45
N ARG A 160 8.96 3.95 3.23
CA ARG A 160 9.70 3.55 2.04
C ARG A 160 9.93 2.04 1.98
N MET A 161 10.11 1.39 3.13
CA MET A 161 10.45 -0.04 3.21
C MET A 161 9.25 -0.95 3.48
N LEU A 162 8.12 -0.41 3.94
CA LEU A 162 6.92 -1.19 4.27
C LEU A 162 6.41 -2.05 3.10
N PRO A 163 6.44 -1.59 1.84
CA PRO A 163 6.02 -2.43 0.73
C PRO A 163 6.92 -3.66 0.54
N LEU A 164 8.23 -3.52 0.76
CA LEU A 164 9.20 -4.63 0.71
C LEU A 164 9.06 -5.54 1.95
N MET A 165 8.72 -4.97 3.11
CA MET A 165 8.48 -5.70 4.36
C MET A 165 7.23 -6.59 4.31
N VAL A 166 6.20 -6.18 3.58
CA VAL A 166 4.89 -6.88 3.52
C VAL A 166 4.70 -7.63 2.20
N GLY A 167 5.57 -7.38 1.21
CA GLY A 167 5.63 -8.02 -0.11
C GLY A 167 6.66 -9.15 -0.23
N GLY A 168 7.63 -9.22 0.67
CA GLY A 168 8.58 -10.34 0.79
C GLY A 168 8.00 -11.61 1.39
#